data_AF-A0A3L8PAI7-F1
#
_entry.id   AF-A0A3L8PAI7-F1
#
_cell.length_a   1.000
_cell.length_b   1.000
_cell.length_c   1.000
_cell.angle_alpha   90.00
_cell.angle_beta   90.00
_cell.angle_gamma   90.00
#
_symmetry.space_group_name_H-M   'P 1'
#
loop_
_entity.id
_entity.type
_entity.pdbx_description
1 polymer ?
#
loop_
_entity_poly.entity_id
_entity_poly.type
_entity_poly.pdbx_seq_one_letter_code
_entity_poly.pdbx_strand_id
1 'polypeptide(L)'
;MAVATSKNQPKSDAPKAAVKDLREGIELLKTMDGQFVSTDVEVDPQAELAGVYRKVGAGGTVMRPTQVGPAMLFENVKGYDISVIVGVLASRKRLAAFMGADEKHLGRHMLNAMHHA
;
A
#
# COMPACT_ATOMS: atom_id res chain seq x y z
N MET A 1 -37.88 22.31 0.55
CA MET A 1 -37.86 20.89 0.96
C MET A 1 -38.13 20.01 -0.24
N ALA A 2 -37.10 19.32 -0.73
CA ALA A 2 -37.23 18.10 -1.52
C ALA A 2 -35.89 17.38 -1.35
N VAL A 3 -35.88 16.38 -0.47
CA VAL A 3 -34.71 15.52 -0.21
C VAL A 3 -34.59 14.57 -1.39
N ALA A 4 -33.63 14.82 -2.28
CA ALA A 4 -33.19 13.83 -3.25
C ALA A 4 -32.17 12.92 -2.56
N THR A 5 -32.67 11.79 -2.07
CA THR A 5 -31.86 10.66 -1.61
C THR A 5 -31.02 10.15 -2.79
N SER A 6 -29.73 10.51 -2.82
CA SER A 6 -28.80 9.95 -3.81
C SER A 6 -28.57 8.49 -3.47
N LYS A 7 -28.91 7.65 -4.46
CA LYS A 7 -28.97 6.20 -4.39
C LYS A 7 -27.57 5.63 -4.16
N ASN A 8 -27.52 4.74 -3.19
CA ASN A 8 -26.46 3.79 -2.88
C ASN A 8 -25.86 3.21 -4.18
N GLN A 9 -24.61 3.57 -4.51
CA GLN A 9 -23.87 2.90 -5.58
C GLN A 9 -23.70 1.42 -5.18
N PRO A 10 -23.94 0.47 -6.08
CA PRO A 10 -23.69 -0.93 -5.80
C PRO A 10 -22.18 -1.11 -5.58
N LYS A 11 -21.80 -1.53 -4.36
CA LYS A 11 -20.47 -2.09 -4.12
C LYS A 11 -20.34 -3.30 -5.05
N SER A 12 -19.31 -3.30 -5.88
CA SER A 12 -19.06 -4.41 -6.80
C SER A 12 -18.72 -5.67 -5.97
N ASP A 13 -19.66 -6.61 -5.89
CA ASP A 13 -19.52 -7.90 -5.20
C ASP A 13 -18.72 -8.94 -6.02
N ALA A 14 -17.82 -8.50 -6.90
CA ALA A 14 -16.90 -9.37 -7.61
C ALA A 14 -15.50 -9.23 -6.99
N PRO A 15 -14.82 -10.32 -6.58
CA PRO A 15 -13.43 -10.25 -6.17
C PRO A 15 -12.62 -9.84 -7.41
N LYS A 16 -12.17 -8.58 -7.43
CA LYS A 16 -11.11 -8.14 -8.33
C LYS A 16 -9.97 -9.15 -8.13
N ALA A 17 -9.53 -9.80 -9.21
CA ALA A 17 -8.55 -10.88 -9.11
C ALA A 17 -7.41 -10.50 -8.16
N ALA A 18 -7.10 -11.38 -7.20
CA ALA A 18 -6.06 -11.12 -6.21
C ALA A 18 -4.76 -10.74 -6.93
N VAL A 19 -4.05 -9.75 -6.39
CA VAL A 19 -2.77 -9.29 -6.94
C VAL A 19 -1.80 -10.47 -7.03
N LYS A 20 -1.27 -10.72 -8.23
CA LYS A 20 -0.44 -11.92 -8.51
C LYS A 20 1.05 -11.62 -8.43
N ASP A 21 1.44 -10.39 -8.71
CA ASP A 21 2.82 -9.95 -8.68
C ASP A 21 2.97 -8.52 -8.15
N LEU A 22 4.21 -8.12 -7.92
CA LEU A 22 4.54 -6.78 -7.40
C LEU A 22 4.08 -5.66 -8.33
N ARG A 23 4.14 -5.85 -9.65
CA ARG A 23 3.79 -4.81 -10.62
C ARG A 23 2.29 -4.57 -10.63
N GLU A 24 1.48 -5.63 -10.64
CA GLU A 24 0.03 -5.55 -10.44
C GLU A 24 -0.32 -4.87 -9.10
N GLY A 25 0.43 -5.18 -8.04
CA GLY A 25 0.28 -4.54 -6.74
C GLY A 25 0.52 -3.04 -6.79
N ILE A 26 1.61 -2.61 -7.44
CA ILE A 26 1.94 -1.19 -7.62
C ILE A 26 0.84 -0.48 -8.44
N GLU A 27 0.38 -1.08 -9.53
CA GLU A 27 -0.71 -0.51 -10.34
C GLU A 27 -2.00 -0.37 -9.53
N LEU A 28 -2.34 -1.35 -8.66
CA LEU A 28 -3.46 -1.21 -7.75
C LEU A 28 -3.26 -0.04 -6.77
N LEU A 29 -2.08 0.09 -6.18
CA LEU A 29 -1.80 1.19 -5.24
C LEU A 29 -1.91 2.57 -5.89
N LYS A 30 -1.49 2.72 -7.15
CA LYS A 30 -1.65 3.98 -7.92
C LYS A 30 -3.12 4.39 -8.08
N THR A 31 -4.05 3.44 -8.09
CA THR A 31 -5.49 3.74 -8.13
C THR A 31 -6.09 4.13 -6.77
N MET A 32 -5.35 3.95 -5.68
CA MET A 32 -5.82 4.19 -4.32
C MET A 32 -5.22 5.49 -3.77
N ASP A 33 -6.07 6.49 -3.52
CA ASP A 33 -5.63 7.79 -3.03
C ASP A 33 -4.75 7.69 -1.78
N GLY A 34 -3.62 8.39 -1.82
CA GLY A 34 -2.59 8.42 -0.78
C GLY A 34 -1.89 7.07 -0.48
N GLN A 35 -2.01 6.04 -1.33
CA GLN A 35 -1.35 4.74 -1.11
C GLN A 35 -0.05 4.52 -1.88
N PHE A 36 0.27 5.39 -2.83
CA PHE A 36 1.49 5.33 -3.63
C PHE A 36 2.09 6.72 -3.82
N VAL A 37 3.41 6.81 -3.79
CA VAL A 37 4.18 8.00 -4.16
C VAL A 37 5.50 7.55 -4.79
N SER A 38 6.05 8.34 -5.70
CA SER A 38 7.40 8.15 -6.22
C SER A 38 8.21 9.45 -6.17
N THR A 39 9.54 9.30 -6.24
CA THR A 39 10.48 10.42 -6.28
C THR A 39 11.68 10.05 -7.16
N ASP A 40 12.12 10.99 -7.98
CA ASP A 40 13.31 10.92 -8.84
C ASP A 40 14.53 11.63 -8.24
N VAL A 41 14.36 12.29 -7.09
CA VAL A 41 15.46 12.83 -6.29
C VAL A 41 16.39 11.69 -5.86
N GLU A 42 17.68 11.83 -6.16
CA GLU A 42 18.71 10.85 -5.80
C GLU A 42 18.72 10.59 -4.30
N VAL A 43 18.74 9.32 -3.91
CA VAL A 43 18.83 8.91 -2.51
C VAL A 43 20.04 8.00 -2.26
N ASP A 44 20.74 8.19 -1.13
CA ASP A 44 21.75 7.24 -0.69
C ASP A 44 21.06 5.98 -0.10
N PRO A 45 21.30 4.78 -0.65
CA PRO A 45 20.73 3.56 -0.09
C PRO A 45 21.26 3.29 1.33
N GLN A 46 22.43 3.82 1.68
CA GLN A 46 22.99 3.69 3.02
C GLN A 46 22.36 4.72 3.97
N ALA A 47 21.44 4.25 4.80
CA ALA A 47 20.75 4.97 5.87
C ALA A 47 19.79 6.10 5.44
N GLU A 48 20.09 6.86 4.38
CA GLU A 48 19.24 7.98 3.95
C GLU A 48 17.85 7.50 3.49
N LEU A 49 17.78 6.49 2.62
CA LEU A 49 16.51 5.93 2.14
C LEU A 49 15.59 5.52 3.30
N ALA A 50 16.13 4.78 4.28
CA ALA A 50 15.39 4.39 5.47
C ALA A 50 15.03 5.60 6.36
N GLY A 51 15.91 6.58 6.45
CA GLY A 51 15.69 7.83 7.18
C GLY A 51 14.54 8.66 6.61
N VAL A 52 14.48 8.78 5.28
CA VAL A 52 13.36 9.41 4.56
C VAL A 52 12.08 8.61 4.82
N TYR A 53 12.09 7.30 4.58
CA TYR A 53 10.87 6.50 4.71
C TYR A 53 10.34 6.42 6.15
N ARG A 54 11.21 6.53 7.16
CA ARG A 54 10.80 6.66 8.57
C ARG A 54 9.81 7.81 8.78
N LYS A 55 10.04 8.95 8.14
CA LYS A 55 9.18 10.14 8.24
C LYS A 55 7.93 10.00 7.37
N VAL A 56 8.06 9.33 6.22
CA VAL A 56 6.97 9.18 5.24
C VAL A 56 5.95 8.14 5.68
N GLY A 57 6.37 6.91 5.99
CA GLY A 57 5.43 5.79 6.08
C GLY A 57 5.84 4.53 6.84
N ALA A 58 6.99 4.52 7.55
CA ALA A 58 7.44 3.31 8.24
C ALA A 58 6.48 2.82 9.35
N GLY A 59 6.01 3.72 10.22
CA GLY A 59 5.00 3.44 11.23
C GLY A 59 5.40 2.41 12.30
N GLY A 60 4.39 1.79 12.93
CA GLY A 60 4.58 0.71 13.90
C GLY A 60 5.40 1.07 15.13
N THR A 61 6.41 0.26 15.42
CA THR A 61 7.31 0.41 16.58
C THR A 61 8.53 1.29 16.28
N VAL A 62 8.66 1.82 15.06
CA VAL A 62 9.78 2.70 14.68
C VAL A 62 9.81 3.94 15.60
N MET A 63 11.03 4.40 15.92
CA MET A 63 11.23 5.54 16.81
C MET A 63 10.54 6.80 16.26
N ARG A 64 9.80 7.50 17.12
CA ARG A 64 9.03 8.70 16.73
C ARG A 64 9.98 9.86 16.38
N PRO A 65 9.58 10.78 15.48
CA PRO A 65 8.31 10.79 14.75
C PRO A 65 8.30 9.78 13.59
N THR A 66 7.16 9.12 13.41
CA THR A 66 6.87 8.20 12.31
C THR A 66 5.34 8.06 12.17
N GLN A 67 4.87 7.60 11.02
CA GLN A 67 3.45 7.41 10.71
C GLN A 67 3.27 6.31 9.67
N VAL A 68 2.04 5.82 9.52
CA VAL A 68 1.66 5.00 8.36
C VAL A 68 1.46 5.92 7.18
N GLY A 69 2.10 5.61 6.06
CA GLY A 69 2.08 6.42 4.84
C GLY A 69 1.97 5.58 3.58
N PRO A 70 2.15 6.18 2.40
CA PRO A 70 2.10 5.47 1.12
C PRO A 70 3.23 4.43 0.99
N ALA A 71 3.08 3.49 0.06
CA ALA A 71 4.24 2.82 -0.50
C ALA A 71 5.05 3.84 -1.31
N MET A 72 6.37 3.84 -1.16
CA MET A 72 7.25 4.85 -1.75
C MET A 72 8.24 4.19 -2.69
N LEU A 73 8.26 4.65 -3.94
CA LEU A 73 9.24 4.25 -4.96
C LEU A 73 10.33 5.33 -5.08
N PHE A 74 11.57 4.93 -4.81
CA PHE A 74 12.76 5.72 -5.10
C PHE A 74 13.25 5.32 -6.50
N GLU A 75 13.10 6.23 -7.45
CA GLU A 75 13.44 5.98 -8.86
C GLU A 75 14.93 6.13 -9.13
N ASN A 76 15.64 6.95 -8.33
CA ASN A 76 17.05 7.26 -8.49
C ASN A 76 17.84 6.91 -7.23
N VAL A 77 18.62 5.82 -7.28
CA VAL A 77 19.41 5.32 -6.15
C VAL A 77 20.90 5.50 -6.44
N LYS A 78 21.59 6.23 -5.56
CA LYS A 78 22.99 6.59 -5.74
C LYS A 78 23.87 5.36 -5.96
N GLY A 79 24.54 5.32 -7.10
CA GLY A 79 25.45 4.23 -7.49
C GLY A 79 24.77 2.99 -8.08
N TYR A 80 23.46 3.02 -8.35
CA TYR A 80 22.70 1.90 -8.89
C TYR A 80 21.72 2.33 -9.97
N ASP A 81 21.70 1.63 -11.11
CA ASP A 81 20.70 1.82 -12.19
C ASP A 81 19.46 0.94 -11.96
N ILE A 82 18.95 0.96 -10.73
CA ILE A 82 17.72 0.24 -10.33
C ILE A 82 16.90 1.08 -9.36
N SER A 83 15.58 0.95 -9.43
CA SER A 83 14.66 1.59 -8.50
C SER A 83 14.37 0.71 -7.28
N VAL A 84 14.05 1.34 -6.15
CA VAL A 84 13.76 0.66 -4.88
C VAL A 84 12.40 1.10 -4.36
N ILE A 85 11.50 0.15 -4.14
CA ILE A 85 10.20 0.39 -3.52
C ILE A 85 10.18 -0.10 -2.08
N VAL A 86 9.64 0.70 -1.17
CA VAL A 86 9.48 0.36 0.25
C VAL A 86 8.05 0.57 0.72
N GLY A 87 7.68 -0.15 1.78
CA GLY A 87 6.41 0.04 2.46
C GLY A 87 5.19 -0.53 1.76
N VAL A 88 5.37 -1.40 0.76
CA VAL A 88 4.29 -2.06 0.03
C VAL A 88 3.26 -2.69 0.98
N LEU A 89 3.73 -3.37 2.04
CA LEU A 89 2.90 -4.04 3.05
C LEU A 89 2.77 -3.27 4.38
N ALA A 90 3.32 -2.04 4.49
CA ALA A 90 3.36 -1.26 5.73
C ALA A 90 2.00 -0.64 6.14
N SER A 91 0.90 -1.17 5.62
CA SER A 91 -0.46 -0.73 5.92
C SER A 91 -1.41 -1.91 5.81
N ARG A 92 -2.26 -2.09 6.83
CA ARG A 92 -3.30 -3.12 6.83
C ARG A 92 -4.31 -2.89 5.71
N LYS A 93 -4.64 -1.64 5.40
CA LYS A 93 -5.48 -1.24 4.27
C LYS A 93 -4.91 -1.69 2.93
N ARG A 94 -3.61 -1.53 2.68
CA ARG A 94 -2.96 -2.01 1.45
C ARG A 94 -3.00 -3.53 1.33
N LEU A 95 -2.64 -4.21 2.42
CA LEU A 95 -2.64 -5.67 2.44
C LEU A 95 -4.06 -6.23 2.19
N ALA A 96 -5.08 -5.62 2.77
CA ALA A 96 -6.47 -6.00 2.53
C ALA A 96 -6.88 -5.79 1.06
N ALA A 97 -6.48 -4.67 0.45
CA ALA A 97 -6.74 -4.39 -0.96
C ALA A 97 -6.08 -5.42 -1.89
N PHE A 98 -4.85 -5.84 -1.61
CA PHE A 98 -4.16 -6.89 -2.41
C PHE A 98 -4.88 -8.23 -2.37
N MET A 99 -5.50 -8.57 -1.23
CA MET A 99 -6.24 -9.81 -1.03
C MET A 99 -7.72 -9.72 -1.43
N GLY A 100 -8.18 -8.56 -1.92
CA GLY A 100 -9.62 -8.34 -2.19
C GLY A 100 -10.48 -8.50 -0.94
N ALA A 101 -9.93 -8.24 0.24
CA ALA A 101 -10.55 -8.47 1.53
C ALA A 101 -10.96 -7.16 2.21
N ASP A 102 -11.91 -7.24 3.13
CA ASP A 102 -12.21 -6.14 4.05
C ASP A 102 -11.11 -6.02 5.11
N GLU A 103 -10.61 -4.80 5.34
CA GLU A 103 -9.50 -4.53 6.26
C GLU A 103 -9.76 -5.02 7.69
N LYS A 104 -11.00 -4.91 8.17
CA LYS A 104 -11.36 -5.34 9.54
C LYS A 104 -11.30 -6.85 9.64
N HIS A 105 -11.73 -7.56 8.59
CA HIS A 105 -11.84 -9.01 8.56
C HIS A 105 -10.63 -9.73 7.94
N LEU A 106 -9.55 -9.01 7.63
CA LEU A 106 -8.35 -9.55 6.97
C LEU A 106 -7.80 -10.83 7.64
N GLY A 107 -7.73 -10.87 8.98
CA GLY A 107 -7.24 -12.06 9.69
C GLY A 107 -8.12 -13.31 9.48
N ARG A 108 -9.45 -13.12 9.40
CA ARG A 108 -10.38 -14.22 9.09
C ARG A 108 -10.25 -14.66 7.64
N HIS A 109 -10.02 -13.71 6.72
CA HIS A 109 -9.77 -14.02 5.31
C HIS A 109 -8.51 -14.89 5.15
N MET A 110 -7.41 -14.55 5.84
CA MET A 110 -6.19 -15.36 5.83
C MET A 110 -6.38 -16.75 6.44
N LEU A 111 -7.09 -16.85 7.57
CA LEU A 111 -7.42 -18.14 8.19
C LEU A 111 -8.22 -19.03 7.23
N ASN A 112 -9.22 -18.47 6.56
CA ASN A 112 -10.02 -19.23 5.58
C ASN A 112 -9.14 -19.74 4.43
N ALA A 113 -8.20 -18.93 3.93
CA ALA A 113 -7.29 -19.34 2.87
C ALA A 113 -6.43 -20.56 3.27
N MET A 114 -5.95 -20.63 4.52
CA MET A 114 -5.18 -21.78 5.01
C MET A 114 -5.96 -23.10 4.98
N HIS A 115 -7.28 -23.05 5.17
CA HIS A 115 -8.12 -24.25 5.15
C HIS A 115 -8.42 -24.77 3.73
N HIS A 116 -8.05 -24.01 2.69
CA HIS A 116 -8.30 -24.35 1.28
C HIS A 116 -7.00 -24.38 0.45
N ALA A 117 -5.85 -24.40 1.12
CA ALA A 117 -4.51 -24.47 0.51
C ALA A 117 -4.05 -25.92 0.32
#